data_AF-B5SNJ8-F1
#
_entry.id   AF-B5SNJ8-F1
#
_cell.length_a   1.000
_cell.length_b   1.000
_cell.length_c   1.000
_cell.angle_alpha   90.00
_cell.angle_beta   90.00
_cell.angle_gamma   90.00
#
_symmetry.space_group_name_H-M   'P 1'
#
loop_
_entity.id
_entity.type
_entity.pdbx_description
1 polymer ?
#
loop_
_entity_poly.entity_id
_entity_poly.type
_entity_poly.pdbx_seq_one_letter_code
_entity_poly.pdbx_strand_id
1 'polypeptide(L)'
;MPVKTIPIITFFFASFLDSESLIPEEVPDYLLQYKAIHNAEQQHAYERDFETDYAEYRILHARVGAASQRFVELGTEIKRVQRGTPEHKVLEEKIVQEYKKFRKRYPGYREEKRRCEYLHQKLSHIKGLILEFEEKNRGS
;
A
#
# COMPACT_ATOMS: atom_id res chain seq x y z
N MET A 1 7.64 -18.77 12.34
CA MET A 1 7.03 -18.55 11.00
C MET A 1 7.93 -17.62 10.21
N PRO A 2 8.31 -17.91 8.96
CA PRO A 2 9.40 -17.19 8.32
C PRO A 2 8.99 -15.75 8.00
N VAL A 3 9.67 -14.84 8.70
CA VAL A 3 9.67 -13.40 8.55
C VAL A 3 10.20 -13.08 7.15
N LYS A 4 9.29 -12.92 6.18
CA LYS A 4 9.64 -12.42 4.85
C LYS A 4 9.09 -11.02 4.73
N THR A 5 10.03 -10.08 4.83
CA THR A 5 9.95 -8.66 4.51
C THR A 5 9.02 -8.44 3.33
N ILE A 6 7.92 -7.70 3.56
CA ILE A 6 7.05 -7.23 2.49
C ILE A 6 7.88 -6.26 1.66
N PRO A 7 8.10 -6.48 0.35
CA PRO A 7 8.93 -5.60 -0.45
C PRO A 7 8.23 -4.24 -0.62
N ILE A 8 8.68 -3.26 0.16
CA ILE A 8 8.25 -1.84 0.17
C ILE A 8 8.45 -1.14 -1.20
N ILE A 9 9.05 -1.80 -2.18
CA ILE A 9 9.57 -1.16 -3.41
C ILE A 9 8.56 -1.06 -4.57
N THR A 10 7.34 -1.59 -4.47
CA THR A 10 6.33 -1.45 -5.56
C THR A 10 5.33 -0.30 -5.38
N PHE A 11 5.32 0.41 -4.25
CA PHE A 11 4.44 1.57 -4.05
C PHE A 11 4.89 2.85 -4.76
N PHE A 12 6.14 2.92 -5.25
CA PHE A 12 6.72 4.18 -5.73
C PHE A 12 6.28 4.66 -7.13
N PHE A 13 5.43 3.94 -7.86
CA PHE A 13 4.80 4.49 -9.08
C PHE A 13 3.54 5.32 -8.79
N ALA A 14 3.04 5.29 -7.55
CA ALA A 14 1.88 6.06 -7.11
C ALA A 14 2.09 7.59 -7.09
N SER A 15 3.33 8.07 -7.02
CA SER A 15 3.62 9.50 -6.87
C SER A 15 3.34 10.33 -8.12
N PHE A 16 3.13 9.72 -9.29
CA PHE A 16 2.91 10.45 -10.54
C PHE A 16 1.41 10.67 -10.88
N LEU A 17 0.46 10.11 -10.12
CA LEU A 17 -0.98 10.14 -10.48
C LEU A 17 -1.93 10.68 -9.41
N ASP A 18 -1.45 11.05 -8.21
CA ASP A 18 -2.31 11.53 -7.11
C ASP A 18 -1.92 12.93 -6.60
N SER A 19 -1.38 13.79 -7.46
CA SER A 19 -1.26 15.22 -7.12
C SER A 19 -2.63 15.90 -7.28
N GLU A 20 -3.59 15.58 -6.42
CA GLU A 20 -4.64 16.50 -5.94
C GLU A 20 -5.54 15.78 -4.90
N SER A 21 -5.23 15.93 -3.61
CA SER A 21 -6.21 16.35 -2.59
C SER A 21 -5.47 16.60 -1.28
N LEU A 22 -5.03 17.85 -1.09
CA LEU A 22 -4.58 18.38 0.21
C LEU A 22 -5.82 18.51 1.11
N ILE A 23 -6.24 17.41 1.73
CA ILE A 23 -7.12 17.47 2.91
C ILE A 23 -6.16 17.53 4.10
N PRO A 24 -6.35 18.43 5.09
CA PRO A 24 -5.50 18.44 6.28
C PRO A 24 -5.47 17.04 6.89
N GLU A 25 -4.26 16.52 7.13
CA GLU A 25 -4.04 15.23 7.79
C GLU A 25 -4.66 15.27 9.20
N GLU A 26 -5.92 14.89 9.31
CA GLU A 26 -6.45 14.40 10.58
C GLU A 26 -5.60 13.20 11.00
N VAL A 27 -5.19 13.20 12.27
CA VAL A 27 -4.43 12.09 12.84
C VAL A 27 -5.20 10.79 12.57
N PRO A 28 -4.59 9.78 11.93
CA PRO A 28 -5.28 8.53 11.64
C PRO A 28 -5.90 7.91 12.89
N ASP A 29 -7.16 7.49 12.79
CA ASP A 29 -7.94 6.91 13.88
C ASP A 29 -7.25 5.74 14.59
N TYR A 30 -6.54 4.89 13.83
CA TYR A 30 -5.82 3.75 14.37
C TYR A 30 -4.69 4.16 15.32
N LEU A 31 -4.11 5.36 15.19
CA LEU A 31 -3.11 5.86 16.14
C LEU A 31 -3.75 6.24 17.47
N LEU A 32 -5.03 6.60 17.47
CA LEU A 32 -5.80 6.89 18.69
C LEU A 32 -6.31 5.62 19.33
N GLN A 33 -6.79 4.66 18.53
CA GLN A 33 -7.36 3.40 18.98
C GLN A 33 -6.30 2.41 19.50
N TYR A 34 -5.17 2.28 18.81
CA TYR A 34 -4.14 1.30 19.15
C TYR A 34 -2.96 2.01 19.83
N LYS A 35 -2.90 1.91 21.15
CA LYS A 35 -1.81 2.42 22.00
C LYS A 35 -0.92 1.28 22.49
N ALA A 36 0.19 1.64 23.15
CA ALA A 36 1.10 0.72 23.80
C ALA A 36 0.35 -0.38 24.59
N ILE A 37 0.81 -1.62 24.43
CA ILE A 37 0.20 -2.78 25.06
C ILE A 37 0.76 -2.92 26.48
N HIS A 38 -0.11 -3.18 27.44
CA HIS A 38 0.26 -3.31 28.85
C HIS A 38 -0.01 -4.69 29.44
N ASN A 39 -0.77 -5.55 28.77
CA ASN A 39 -1.13 -6.89 29.24
C ASN A 39 -1.43 -7.85 28.07
N ALA A 40 -1.45 -9.14 28.37
CA ALA A 40 -1.66 -10.21 27.39
C ALA A 40 -3.07 -10.20 26.76
N GLU A 41 -4.10 -9.78 27.52
CA GLU A 41 -5.47 -9.69 26.98
C GLU A 41 -5.57 -8.66 25.86
N GLN A 42 -4.92 -7.50 26.04
CA GLN A 42 -4.82 -6.45 25.03
C GLN A 42 -4.00 -6.91 23.80
N GLN A 43 -2.90 -7.65 24.01
CA GLN A 43 -2.15 -8.26 22.91
C GLN A 43 -3.04 -9.17 22.07
N HIS A 44 -3.75 -10.11 22.69
CA HIS A 44 -4.64 -11.03 21.99
C HIS A 44 -5.81 -10.32 21.29
N ALA A 45 -6.30 -9.21 21.84
CA ALA A 45 -7.30 -8.39 21.16
C ALA A 45 -6.73 -7.78 19.87
N TYR A 46 -5.54 -7.18 19.94
CA TYR A 46 -4.87 -6.59 18.78
C TYR A 46 -4.52 -7.64 17.71
N GLU A 47 -4.13 -8.85 18.11
CA GLU A 47 -3.88 -9.97 17.19
C GLU A 47 -5.14 -10.34 16.39
N ARG A 48 -6.30 -10.46 17.04
CA ARG A 48 -7.57 -10.77 16.36
C ARG A 48 -8.00 -9.66 15.40
N ASP A 49 -7.85 -8.41 15.81
CA ASP A 49 -8.17 -7.25 14.96
C ASP A 49 -7.21 -7.20 13.75
N PHE A 50 -5.92 -7.47 13.97
CA PHE A 50 -4.92 -7.57 12.91
C PHE A 50 -5.28 -8.67 11.91
N GLU A 51 -5.63 -9.86 12.36
CA GLU A 51 -5.98 -10.98 11.47
C GLU A 51 -7.20 -10.67 10.59
N THR A 52 -8.21 -10.01 11.17
CA THR A 52 -9.42 -9.61 10.47
C THR A 52 -9.10 -8.60 9.36
N ASP A 53 -8.38 -7.53 9.70
CA ASP A 53 -8.01 -6.49 8.74
C ASP A 53 -6.98 -6.99 7.70
N TYR A 54 -6.11 -7.93 8.08
CA TYR A 54 -5.12 -8.51 7.18
C TYR A 54 -5.75 -9.33 6.05
N ALA A 55 -6.88 -9.99 6.32
CA ALA A 55 -7.64 -10.71 5.29
C ALA A 55 -8.16 -9.74 4.20
N GLU A 56 -8.72 -8.60 4.60
CA GLU A 56 -9.15 -7.53 3.67
C GLU A 56 -7.97 -6.95 2.90
N TYR A 57 -6.90 -6.59 3.63
CA TYR A 57 -5.68 -6.01 3.06
C TYR A 57 -5.10 -6.88 1.94
N ARG A 58 -4.99 -8.19 2.17
CA ARG A 58 -4.43 -9.12 1.17
C ARG A 58 -5.21 -9.10 -0.15
N ILE A 59 -6.54 -9.08 -0.07
CA ILE A 59 -7.40 -9.08 -1.26
C ILE A 59 -7.23 -7.77 -2.02
N LEU A 60 -7.27 -6.64 -1.32
CA LEU A 60 -7.09 -5.31 -1.93
C LEU A 60 -5.70 -5.16 -2.53
N HIS A 61 -4.65 -5.56 -1.80
CA HIS A 61 -3.27 -5.50 -2.28
C HIS A 61 -3.07 -6.31 -3.56
N ALA A 62 -3.63 -7.53 -3.63
CA ALA A 62 -3.57 -8.34 -4.85
C ALA A 62 -4.29 -7.67 -6.03
N ARG A 63 -5.47 -7.09 -5.80
CA ARG A 63 -6.26 -6.41 -6.84
C ARG A 63 -5.58 -5.14 -7.34
N VAL A 64 -5.10 -4.29 -6.42
CA VAL A 64 -4.37 -3.05 -6.74
C VAL A 64 -3.07 -3.35 -7.47
N GLY A 65 -2.32 -4.36 -7.01
CA GLY A 65 -1.10 -4.82 -7.68
C GLY A 65 -1.38 -5.33 -9.10
N ALA A 66 -2.37 -6.21 -9.27
CA ALA A 66 -2.72 -6.74 -10.59
C ALA A 66 -3.21 -5.65 -11.55
N ALA A 67 -3.99 -4.69 -11.06
CA ALA A 67 -4.51 -3.59 -11.87
C ALA A 67 -3.38 -2.64 -12.34
N SER A 68 -2.36 -2.41 -11.50
CA SER A 68 -1.24 -1.51 -11.79
C SER A 68 -0.06 -2.15 -12.54
N GLN A 69 -0.01 -3.48 -12.63
CA GLN A 69 1.11 -4.23 -13.20
C GLN A 69 1.54 -3.74 -14.60
N ARG A 70 0.57 -3.42 -15.46
CA ARG A 70 0.89 -2.94 -16.82
C ARG A 70 1.63 -1.60 -16.82
N PHE A 71 1.34 -0.72 -15.87
CA PHE A 71 2.04 0.56 -15.73
C PHE A 71 3.44 0.38 -15.16
N VAL A 72 3.66 -0.64 -14.31
CA VAL A 72 5.00 -1.00 -13.86
C VAL A 72 5.86 -1.42 -15.05
N GLU A 73 5.34 -2.29 -15.92
CA GLU A 73 6.04 -2.72 -17.14
C GLU A 73 6.36 -1.54 -18.06
N LEU A 74 5.36 -0.73 -18.41
CA LEU A 74 5.55 0.44 -19.27
C LEU A 74 6.52 1.47 -18.65
N GLY A 75 6.45 1.64 -17.33
CA GLY A 75 7.36 2.50 -16.57
C GLY A 75 8.80 2.00 -16.59
N THR A 76 9.03 0.68 -16.65
CA THR A 76 10.38 0.13 -16.84
C THR A 76 10.86 0.25 -18.28
N GLU A 77 9.96 0.08 -19.25
CA GLU A 77 10.24 0.20 -20.69
C GLU A 77 10.68 1.63 -21.01
N ILE A 78 9.94 2.64 -20.55
CA ILE A 78 10.22 4.05 -20.89
C ILE A 78 11.50 4.58 -20.29
N LYS A 79 11.89 4.07 -19.10
CA LYS A 79 13.18 4.41 -18.47
C LYS A 79 14.38 3.88 -19.27
N ARG A 80 14.20 2.88 -20.13
CA ARG A 80 15.27 2.30 -20.96
C ARG A 80 15.39 2.99 -22.31
N VAL A 81 14.40 3.76 -22.73
CA VAL A 81 14.39 4.46 -24.03
C VAL A 81 14.93 5.88 -23.85
N GLN A 82 15.80 6.32 -24.75
CA GLN A 82 16.34 7.67 -24.73
C GLN A 82 15.24 8.71 -24.98
N ARG A 83 15.14 9.70 -24.09
CA ARG A 83 14.17 10.81 -24.22
C ARG A 83 14.35 11.57 -25.54
N GLY A 84 13.23 11.98 -26.13
CA GLY A 84 13.19 12.76 -27.37
C GLY A 84 13.23 11.94 -28.66
N THR A 85 13.48 10.63 -28.57
CA THR A 85 13.40 9.71 -29.71
C THR A 85 11.95 9.47 -30.14
N PRO A 86 11.69 9.10 -31.42
CA PRO A 86 10.37 8.66 -31.86
C PRO A 86 9.81 7.51 -31.02
N GLU A 87 10.65 6.55 -30.61
CA GLU A 87 10.29 5.41 -29.78
C GLU A 87 9.79 5.84 -28.40
N HIS A 88 10.44 6.85 -27.81
CA HIS A 88 10.00 7.42 -26.53
C HIS A 88 8.61 8.04 -26.64
N LYS A 89 8.34 8.80 -27.71
CA LYS A 89 7.02 9.42 -27.96
C LYS A 89 5.92 8.37 -28.13
N VAL A 90 6.19 7.32 -28.90
CA VAL A 90 5.23 6.21 -29.09
C VAL A 90 4.89 5.56 -27.75
N LEU A 91 5.88 5.40 -26.87
CA LEU A 91 5.67 4.80 -25.56
C LEU A 91 4.90 5.72 -24.59
N GLU A 92 5.13 7.03 -24.64
CA GLU A 92 4.30 8.02 -23.92
C GLU A 92 2.83 7.95 -24.36
N GLU A 93 2.57 7.92 -25.67
CA GLU A 93 1.22 7.78 -26.21
C GLU A 93 0.55 6.48 -25.77
N LYS A 94 1.30 5.36 -25.78
CA LYS A 94 0.84 4.06 -25.29
C LYS A 94 0.47 4.12 -23.81
N ILE A 95 1.28 4.76 -22.96
CA ILE A 95 0.97 4.96 -21.53
C ILE A 95 -0.34 5.75 -21.36
N VAL A 96 -0.52 6.84 -22.11
CA VAL A 96 -1.75 7.65 -22.05
C VAL A 96 -2.98 6.85 -22.48
N GLN A 97 -2.87 6.04 -23.53
CA GLN A 97 -3.96 5.18 -23.99
C GLN A 97 -4.32 4.08 -22.97
N GLU A 98 -3.31 3.42 -22.41
CA GLU A 98 -3.53 2.41 -21.36
C GLU A 98 -4.15 3.03 -20.12
N TYR A 99 -3.77 4.26 -19.75
CA TYR A 99 -4.42 4.98 -18.65
C TYR A 99 -5.90 5.28 -18.90
N LYS A 100 -6.27 5.72 -20.12
CA LYS A 100 -7.67 5.94 -20.50
C LYS A 100 -8.50 4.64 -20.41
N LYS A 101 -7.94 3.51 -20.84
CA LYS A 101 -8.59 2.20 -20.72
C LYS A 101 -8.71 1.77 -19.25
N PHE A 102 -7.66 1.97 -18.48
CA PHE A 102 -7.60 1.64 -17.07
C PHE A 102 -8.68 2.35 -16.26
N ARG A 103 -8.83 3.67 -16.43
CA ARG A 103 -9.87 4.46 -15.73
C ARG A 103 -11.29 3.95 -16.02
N LYS A 104 -11.54 3.43 -17.23
CA LYS A 104 -12.83 2.84 -17.60
C LYS A 104 -13.02 1.45 -16.99
N ARG A 105 -11.96 0.65 -16.93
CA ARG A 105 -12.00 -0.73 -16.42
C ARG A 105 -12.07 -0.78 -14.89
N TYR A 106 -11.44 0.17 -14.20
CA TYR A 106 -11.33 0.21 -12.74
C TYR A 106 -11.77 1.57 -12.18
N PRO A 107 -13.07 1.90 -12.24
CA PRO A 107 -13.57 3.20 -11.80
C PRO A 107 -13.36 3.47 -10.30
N GLY A 108 -13.29 2.42 -9.46
CA GLY A 108 -13.07 2.51 -8.00
C GLY A 108 -11.62 2.25 -7.56
N TYR A 109 -10.66 2.23 -8.50
CA TYR A 109 -9.26 1.90 -8.16
C TYR A 109 -8.66 2.85 -7.12
N ARG A 110 -9.03 4.14 -7.16
CA ARG A 110 -8.47 5.15 -6.26
C ARG A 110 -8.89 4.90 -4.81
N GLU A 111 -10.16 4.57 -4.60
CA GLU A 111 -10.72 4.26 -3.28
C GLU A 111 -10.14 2.93 -2.76
N GLU A 112 -10.04 1.91 -3.60
CA GLU A 112 -9.42 0.62 -3.24
C GLU A 112 -7.94 0.79 -2.87
N LYS A 113 -7.19 1.61 -3.62
CA LYS A 113 -5.80 1.95 -3.32
C LYS A 113 -5.67 2.69 -1.98
N ARG A 114 -6.50 3.71 -1.74
CA ARG A 114 -6.52 4.45 -0.46
C ARG A 114 -6.81 3.52 0.72
N ARG A 115 -7.79 2.62 0.59
CA ARG A 115 -8.10 1.63 1.62
C ARG A 115 -6.94 0.66 1.84
N CYS A 116 -6.30 0.21 0.76
CA CYS A 116 -5.11 -0.65 0.84
C CYS A 116 -3.95 0.04 1.57
N GLU A 117 -3.71 1.33 1.31
CA GLU A 117 -2.67 2.13 1.97
C GLU A 117 -2.99 2.35 3.45
N TYR A 118 -4.23 2.71 3.78
CA TYR A 118 -4.70 2.83 5.16
C TYR A 118 -4.49 1.52 5.94
N LEU A 119 -4.95 0.39 5.39
CA LEU A 119 -4.79 -0.92 6.04
C LEU A 119 -3.32 -1.28 6.21
N HIS A 120 -2.47 -1.00 5.22
CA HIS A 120 -1.04 -1.24 5.34
C HIS A 120 -0.42 -0.49 6.53
N GLN A 121 -0.75 0.79 6.69
CA GLN A 121 -0.26 1.63 7.77
C GLN A 121 -0.81 1.17 9.14
N LYS A 122 -2.13 0.94 9.23
CA LYS A 122 -2.81 0.44 10.44
C LYS A 122 -2.19 -0.89 10.92
N LEU A 123 -2.07 -1.87 10.02
CA LEU A 123 -1.53 -3.18 10.33
C LEU A 123 -0.05 -3.09 10.75
N SER A 124 0.75 -2.25 10.08
CA SER A 124 2.15 -2.04 10.45
C SER A 124 2.29 -1.44 11.85
N HIS A 125 1.42 -0.50 12.21
CA HIS A 125 1.36 0.09 13.54
C HIS A 125 1.00 -0.95 14.62
N ILE A 126 -0.10 -1.68 14.43
CA ILE A 126 -0.55 -2.72 15.37
C ILE A 126 0.55 -3.77 15.58
N LYS A 127 1.17 -4.23 14.48
CA LYS A 127 2.28 -5.19 14.55
C LYS A 127 3.47 -4.65 15.32
N GLY A 128 3.81 -3.37 15.16
CA GLY A 128 4.87 -2.71 15.92
C GLY A 128 4.61 -2.77 17.42
N LEU A 129 3.38 -2.46 17.84
CA LEU A 129 2.99 -2.50 19.26
C LEU A 129 3.05 -3.91 19.86
N ILE A 130 2.64 -4.93 19.09
CA ILE A 130 2.75 -6.33 19.51
C ILE A 130 4.22 -6.72 19.71
N LEU A 131 5.08 -6.42 18.73
CA LEU A 131 6.51 -6.74 18.81
C LEU A 131 7.20 -6.03 19.98
N GLU A 132 6.91 -4.75 20.21
CA GLU A 132 7.45 -3.97 21.33
C GLU A 132 7.08 -4.61 22.69
N PHE A 133 5.83 -5.05 22.84
CA PHE A 133 5.36 -5.73 24.04
C PHE A 133 6.04 -7.08 24.23
N GLU A 134 6.14 -7.89 23.18
CA GLU A 134 6.84 -9.19 23.23
C GLU A 134 8.31 -9.02 23.63
N GLU A 135 9.02 -8.03 23.07
CA GLU A 135 10.40 -7.72 23.40
C GLU A 135 10.58 -7.35 24.88
N LYS A 136 9.70 -6.49 25.40
CA LYS A 136 9.73 -6.08 26.81
C LYS A 136 9.52 -7.26 27.77
N ASN A 137 8.63 -8.18 27.45
CA ASN A 137 8.33 -9.35 28.29
C ASN A 137 9.34 -10.49 28.14
N ARG A 138 10.18 -10.47 27.09
CA ARG A 138 11.24 -11.47 26.90
C ARG A 138 12.46 -11.22 27.79
N GLY A 139 12.65 -9.97 28.25
CA GLY A 139 13.77 -9.55 29.10
C GLY A 139 13.43 -9.41 30.59
N SER A 140 12.20 -9.77 31.00
CA SER A 140 11.77 -9.84 32.41
C SER A 140 11.78 -11.28 32.91
#